data_AF-A0A834S5H4-F1
#
_entry.id   AF-A0A834S5H4-F1
#
_cell.length_a   1.000
_cell.length_b   1.000
_cell.length_c   1.000
_cell.angle_alpha   90.00
_cell.angle_beta   90.00
_cell.angle_gamma   90.00
#
_symmetry.space_group_name_H-M   'P 1'
#
loop_
_entity.id
_entity.type
_entity.pdbx_description
1 polymer ?
#
loop_
_entity_poly.entity_id
_entity_poly.type
_entity_poly.pdbx_seq_one_letter_code
_entity_poly.pdbx_strand_id
1 'polypeptide(L)'
;MQLTNLLPAAVLLASTTSATTFKNFQDISCKAWNETYVKVTKEELQKVVQNGYATARVTETGASVYFNTPDQRKKCPPNSENNFKWIDVPQWSEGYPKGPGFGASVAAIYYKETDTYALCRNMGNVQPNGYAGLCDVYSP
;
A
#
# COMPACT_ATOMS: atom_id res chain seq x y z
N MET A 1 -5.02 15.48 64.68
CA MET A 1 -4.12 15.05 63.59
C MET A 1 -4.99 14.74 62.38
N GLN A 2 -4.93 15.57 61.35
CA GLN A 2 -5.73 15.42 60.13
C GLN A 2 -4.73 15.30 58.97
N LEU A 3 -4.64 14.11 58.39
CA LEU A 3 -3.85 13.84 57.19
C LEU A 3 -4.81 13.60 56.03
N THR A 4 -5.03 14.66 55.27
CA THR A 4 -5.77 14.66 54.02
C THR A 4 -4.90 13.99 52.96
N ASN A 5 -5.14 12.70 52.69
CA ASN A 5 -4.51 11.99 51.58
C ASN A 5 -5.20 12.41 50.26
N LEU A 6 -4.56 13.33 49.54
CA LEU A 6 -4.83 13.60 48.13
C LEU A 6 -4.26 12.44 47.30
N LEU A 7 -5.13 11.55 46.84
CA LEU A 7 -4.80 10.58 45.80
C LEU A 7 -4.57 11.35 44.47
N PRO A 8 -3.45 11.14 43.76
CA PRO A 8 -3.30 11.66 42.41
C PRO A 8 -4.26 10.91 41.50
N ALA A 9 -5.20 11.63 40.90
CA ALA A 9 -5.97 11.16 39.77
C ALA A 9 -5.00 10.90 38.61
N ALA A 10 -4.55 9.65 38.47
CA ALA A 10 -3.85 9.19 37.30
C ALA A 10 -4.84 9.25 36.12
N VAL A 11 -4.79 10.35 35.38
CA VAL A 11 -5.46 10.48 34.09
C VAL A 11 -4.77 9.51 33.14
N LEU A 12 -5.32 8.30 33.04
CA LEU A 12 -4.99 7.35 31.99
C LEU A 12 -5.47 7.98 30.68
N LEU A 13 -4.57 8.70 30.01
CA LEU A 13 -4.71 9.07 28.61
C LEU A 13 -4.73 7.76 27.82
N ALA A 14 -5.92 7.17 27.68
CA ALA A 14 -6.16 6.14 26.70
C ALA A 14 -5.88 6.76 25.33
N SER A 15 -4.69 6.51 24.81
CA SER A 15 -4.35 6.80 23.42
C SER A 15 -5.33 6.00 22.58
N THR A 16 -6.38 6.65 22.10
CA THR A 16 -7.20 6.13 21.01
C THR A 16 -6.29 6.11 19.80
N THR A 17 -5.51 5.04 19.64
CA THR A 17 -4.87 4.73 18.36
C THR A 17 -6.02 4.53 17.38
N SER A 18 -6.31 5.56 16.60
CA SER A 18 -7.24 5.45 15.48
C SER A 18 -6.80 4.25 14.65
N ALA A 19 -7.76 3.39 14.31
CA ALA A 19 -7.45 2.20 13.52
C ALA A 19 -6.88 2.63 12.16
N THR A 20 -5.83 1.93 11.71
CA THR A 20 -5.24 2.13 10.39
C THR A 20 -6.32 2.06 9.32
N THR A 21 -6.36 3.08 8.46
CA THR A 21 -7.36 3.21 7.41
C THR A 21 -6.77 2.82 6.06
N PHE A 22 -7.58 2.19 5.22
CA PHE A 22 -7.18 1.75 3.88
C PHE A 22 -8.11 2.34 2.82
N LYS A 23 -7.54 3.03 1.83
CA LYS A 23 -8.26 3.67 0.72
C LYS A 23 -7.94 3.02 -0.62
N ASN A 24 -8.97 2.86 -1.45
CA ASN A 24 -8.89 2.36 -2.83
C ASN A 24 -8.38 0.91 -3.00
N PHE A 25 -8.39 0.14 -1.91
CA PHE A 25 -8.12 -1.30 -1.98
C PHE A 25 -9.37 -2.06 -2.44
N GLN A 26 -9.15 -3.02 -3.32
CA GLN A 26 -10.17 -3.86 -3.93
C GLN A 26 -9.53 -5.20 -4.33
N ASP A 27 -10.35 -6.19 -4.66
CA ASP A 27 -9.87 -7.43 -5.25
C ASP A 27 -9.21 -7.15 -6.61
N ILE A 28 -7.97 -7.61 -6.78
CA ILE A 28 -7.19 -7.38 -8.00
C ILE A 28 -6.65 -8.70 -8.49
N SER A 29 -6.82 -8.95 -9.79
CA SER A 29 -6.24 -10.09 -10.47
C SER A 29 -5.14 -9.60 -11.39
N CYS A 30 -3.90 -10.01 -11.17
CA CYS A 30 -2.79 -9.61 -12.04
C CYS A 30 -2.15 -10.82 -12.70
N LYS A 31 -1.67 -10.61 -13.92
CA LYS A 31 -0.91 -11.61 -14.67
C LYS A 31 0.42 -11.86 -13.94
N ALA A 32 0.61 -13.08 -13.46
CA ALA A 32 1.86 -13.57 -12.88
C ALA A 32 2.86 -13.94 -13.97
N TRP A 33 4.08 -14.37 -13.59
CA TRP A 33 5.12 -14.74 -14.54
C TRP A 33 4.71 -15.89 -15.47
N ASN A 34 4.03 -16.91 -14.95
CA ASN A 34 3.57 -18.06 -15.73
C ASN A 34 2.34 -17.75 -16.62
N GLU A 35 2.07 -16.47 -16.86
CA GLU A 35 0.95 -15.93 -17.62
C GLU A 35 -0.45 -16.15 -17.06
N THR A 36 -0.57 -16.82 -15.91
CA THR A 36 -1.87 -16.99 -15.24
C THR A 36 -2.27 -15.72 -14.50
N TYR A 37 -3.57 -15.53 -14.33
CA TYR A 37 -4.12 -14.45 -13.54
C TYR A 37 -4.27 -14.88 -12.08
N VAL A 38 -3.56 -14.20 -11.18
CA VAL A 38 -3.57 -14.49 -9.75
C VAL A 38 -4.38 -13.41 -9.04
N LYS A 39 -5.53 -13.82 -8.49
CA LYS A 39 -6.38 -12.98 -7.65
C LYS A 39 -5.73 -12.81 -6.28
N VAL A 40 -5.61 -11.56 -5.84
CA VAL A 40 -5.29 -11.19 -4.46
C VAL A 40 -6.45 -10.35 -3.93
N THR A 41 -6.98 -10.76 -2.79
CA THR A 41 -8.13 -10.08 -2.18
C THR A 41 -7.76 -8.70 -1.67
N LYS A 42 -8.78 -7.85 -1.50
CA LYS A 42 -8.64 -6.55 -0.83
C LYS A 42 -7.90 -6.67 0.50
N GLU A 43 -8.29 -7.62 1.36
CA GLU A 43 -7.74 -7.78 2.71
C GLU A 43 -6.28 -8.26 2.67
N GLU A 44 -5.93 -9.13 1.72
CA GLU A 44 -4.55 -9.55 1.51
C GLU A 44 -3.68 -8.40 1.02
N LEU A 45 -4.17 -7.58 0.08
CA LEU A 45 -3.44 -6.40 -0.39
C LEU A 45 -3.23 -5.37 0.72
N GLN A 46 -4.22 -5.16 1.58
CA GLN A 46 -4.08 -4.29 2.75
C GLN A 46 -2.93 -4.77 3.65
N LYS A 47 -2.89 -6.07 3.96
CA LYS A 47 -1.82 -6.68 4.77
C LYS A 47 -0.46 -6.58 4.09
N VAL A 48 -0.38 -6.86 2.79
CA VAL A 48 0.87 -6.76 2.02
C VAL A 48 1.40 -5.32 2.07
N VAL A 49 0.55 -4.33 1.81
CA VAL A 49 0.96 -2.92 1.85
C VAL A 49 1.37 -2.51 3.25
N GLN A 50 0.56 -2.79 4.28
CA GLN A 50 0.87 -2.38 5.65
C GLN A 50 2.21 -2.97 6.13
N ASN A 51 2.43 -4.26 5.89
CA ASN A 51 3.65 -4.96 6.32
C ASN A 51 4.87 -4.54 5.49
N GLY A 52 4.68 -4.31 4.19
CA GLY A 52 5.77 -4.03 3.26
C GLY A 52 6.17 -2.55 3.19
N TYR A 53 5.30 -1.60 3.52
CA TYR A 53 5.55 -0.18 3.27
C TYR A 53 6.79 0.36 4.00
N ALA A 54 7.01 -0.05 5.25
CA ALA A 54 8.15 0.43 6.03
C ALA A 54 9.49 0.04 5.40
N THR A 55 9.60 -1.17 4.85
CA THR A 55 10.83 -1.74 4.28
C THR A 55 10.93 -1.62 2.77
N ALA A 56 9.83 -1.27 2.09
CA ALA A 56 9.81 -1.04 0.66
C ALA A 56 10.80 0.08 0.30
N ARG A 57 11.57 -0.17 -0.77
CA ARG A 57 12.52 0.81 -1.32
C ARG A 57 11.73 2.09 -1.65
N VAL A 58 12.13 3.22 -1.05
CA VAL A 58 11.59 4.53 -1.39
C VAL A 58 11.79 4.71 -2.88
N THR A 59 10.71 4.67 -3.65
CA THR A 59 10.92 4.57 -5.08
C THR A 59 11.13 5.94 -5.69
N GLU A 60 10.28 6.93 -5.42
CA GLU A 60 10.42 8.21 -6.11
C GLU A 60 9.87 9.37 -5.27
N THR A 61 10.68 10.41 -5.06
CA THR A 61 10.16 11.74 -4.70
C THR A 61 9.38 12.29 -5.89
N GLY A 62 8.17 12.82 -5.67
CA GLY A 62 7.35 13.42 -6.74
C GLY A 62 6.03 12.69 -7.01
N ALA A 63 5.34 12.20 -5.98
CA ALA A 63 3.99 11.63 -6.13
C ALA A 63 3.05 12.58 -6.90
N SER A 64 3.18 13.89 -6.70
CA SER A 64 2.44 14.93 -7.43
C SER A 64 2.70 14.94 -8.94
N VAL A 65 3.89 14.54 -9.38
CA VAL A 65 4.29 14.46 -10.79
C VAL A 65 3.94 13.09 -11.37
N TYR A 66 4.02 12.03 -10.56
CA TYR A 66 3.77 10.65 -11.00
C TYR A 66 2.27 10.35 -11.14
N PHE A 67 1.46 10.80 -10.19
CA PHE A 67 -0.01 10.63 -10.18
C PHE A 67 -0.70 11.90 -10.69
N ASN A 68 -0.37 12.34 -11.90
CA ASN A 68 -0.68 13.68 -12.40
C ASN A 68 -1.95 13.80 -13.26
N THR A 69 -2.67 12.71 -13.53
CA THR A 69 -4.00 12.82 -14.16
C THR A 69 -5.04 13.24 -13.10
N PRO A 70 -6.16 13.88 -13.49
CA PRO A 70 -7.20 14.26 -12.53
C PRO A 70 -7.70 13.08 -11.67
N ASP A 71 -7.94 11.92 -12.29
CA ASP A 71 -8.39 10.72 -11.58
C ASP A 71 -7.33 10.16 -10.64
N GLN A 72 -6.06 10.17 -11.07
CA GLN A 72 -4.95 9.74 -10.22
C GLN A 72 -4.75 10.68 -9.02
N ARG A 73 -4.82 12.00 -9.22
CA ARG A 73 -4.74 12.98 -8.13
C ARG A 73 -5.91 12.85 -7.15
N LYS A 74 -7.10 12.55 -7.65
CA LYS A 74 -8.29 12.30 -6.81
C LYS A 74 -8.14 11.02 -5.99
N LYS A 75 -7.64 9.95 -6.63
CA LYS A 75 -7.42 8.65 -5.98
C LYS A 75 -6.27 8.70 -4.97
N CYS A 76 -5.19 9.37 -5.33
CA CYS A 76 -3.93 9.43 -4.60
C CYS A 76 -3.35 10.86 -4.58
N PRO A 77 -3.93 11.75 -3.75
CA PRO A 77 -3.33 13.04 -3.50
C PRO A 77 -1.94 12.87 -2.85
N PRO A 78 -0.98 13.79 -3.09
CA PRO A 78 0.31 13.74 -2.43
C PRO A 78 0.19 13.80 -0.89
N ASN A 79 1.07 13.08 -0.19
CA ASN A 79 1.27 13.27 1.25
C ASN A 79 2.22 14.45 1.53
N SER A 80 2.45 14.75 2.81
CA SER A 80 3.35 15.81 3.27
C SER A 80 4.81 15.65 2.80
N GLU A 81 5.23 14.42 2.52
CA GLU A 81 6.56 14.10 1.99
C GLU A 81 6.62 14.07 0.45
N ASN A 82 5.47 14.27 -0.21
CA ASN A 82 5.30 14.14 -1.65
C ASN A 82 5.93 12.86 -2.25
N ASN A 83 5.74 11.72 -1.60
CA ASN A 83 6.34 10.45 -1.99
C ASN A 83 5.31 9.32 -2.13
N PHE A 84 5.75 8.25 -2.76
CA PHE A 84 5.05 6.97 -2.80
C PHE A 84 6.08 5.83 -2.80
N LYS A 85 5.61 4.62 -2.55
CA LYS A 85 6.45 3.42 -2.59
C LYS A 85 5.84 2.36 -3.48
N TRP A 86 6.67 1.64 -4.23
CA TRP A 86 6.31 0.35 -4.79
C TRP A 86 6.51 -0.74 -3.74
N ILE A 87 5.44 -1.48 -3.45
CA ILE A 87 5.43 -2.61 -2.53
C ILE A 87 5.21 -3.87 -3.34
N ASP A 88 6.12 -4.83 -3.22
CA ASP A 88 6.03 -6.11 -3.90
C ASP A 88 4.82 -6.90 -3.38
N VAL A 89 4.13 -7.56 -4.30
CA VAL A 89 3.02 -8.48 -4.06
C VAL A 89 3.52 -9.89 -4.40
N PRO A 90 3.98 -10.68 -3.41
CA PRO A 90 4.65 -11.96 -3.64
C PRO A 90 3.85 -12.93 -4.52
N GLN A 91 2.51 -12.93 -4.38
CA GLN A 91 1.61 -13.77 -5.13
C GLN A 91 1.70 -13.54 -6.65
N TRP A 92 2.01 -12.32 -7.10
CA TRP A 92 2.20 -12.00 -8.52
C TRP A 92 3.62 -12.32 -9.01
N SER A 93 4.57 -12.50 -8.09
CA SER A 93 5.96 -12.88 -8.36
C SER A 93 6.23 -14.39 -8.35
N GLU A 94 5.22 -15.20 -8.01
CA GLU A 94 5.38 -16.64 -7.89
C GLU A 94 5.82 -17.27 -9.22
N GLY A 95 6.84 -18.12 -9.16
CA GLY A 95 7.42 -18.77 -10.33
C GLY A 95 8.32 -17.89 -11.21
N TYR A 96 8.55 -16.62 -10.85
CA TYR A 96 9.47 -15.75 -11.58
C TYR A 96 10.92 -16.22 -11.40
N PRO A 97 11.66 -16.57 -12.49
CA PRO A 97 13.07 -16.88 -12.39
C PRO A 97 13.79 -15.58 -12.00
N LYS A 98 14.15 -15.45 -10.71
CA LYS A 98 14.72 -14.25 -10.10
C LYS A 98 15.77 -13.62 -11.02
N GLY A 99 15.35 -12.59 -11.74
CA GLY A 99 16.13 -11.86 -12.74
C GLY A 99 15.69 -10.40 -12.76
N PRO A 100 16.38 -9.52 -13.52
CA PRO A 100 15.99 -8.12 -13.61
C PRO A 100 14.59 -8.02 -14.22
N GLY A 101 13.61 -7.68 -13.39
CA GLY A 101 12.22 -7.48 -13.79
C GLY A 101 11.58 -6.49 -12.85
N PHE A 102 10.92 -5.48 -13.42
CA PHE A 102 10.07 -4.55 -12.70
C PHE A 102 8.64 -5.06 -12.83
N GLY A 103 7.90 -5.17 -11.72
CA GLY A 103 6.56 -5.74 -11.77
C GLY A 103 6.12 -6.31 -10.44
N ALA A 104 4.95 -6.94 -10.45
CA ALA A 104 4.37 -7.66 -9.32
C ALA A 104 4.33 -6.82 -8.05
N SER A 105 3.89 -5.56 -8.17
CA SER A 105 3.95 -4.57 -7.10
C SER A 105 2.78 -3.60 -7.17
N VAL A 106 2.46 -2.97 -6.05
CA VAL A 106 1.50 -1.87 -5.97
C VAL A 106 2.20 -0.59 -5.56
N ALA A 107 1.81 0.54 -6.16
CA ALA A 107 2.23 1.85 -5.69
C ALA A 107 1.26 2.31 -4.61
N ALA A 108 1.77 2.63 -3.42
CA ALA A 108 0.96 3.15 -2.34
C ALA A 108 1.54 4.44 -1.76
N ILE A 109 0.65 5.25 -1.17
CA ILE A 109 1.00 6.42 -0.36
C ILE A 109 0.54 6.17 1.07
N TYR A 110 1.38 6.53 2.03
CA TYR A 110 1.05 6.56 3.45
C TYR A 110 0.89 8.01 3.93
N TYR A 111 -0.25 8.29 4.59
CA TYR A 111 -0.59 9.57 5.19
C TYR A 111 -0.47 9.46 6.71
N LYS A 112 0.68 9.91 7.24
CA LYS A 112 1.03 9.79 8.67
C LYS A 112 0.02 10.47 9.58
N GLU A 113 -0.55 11.58 9.14
CA GLU A 113 -1.46 12.43 9.90
C GLU A 113 -2.80 11.73 10.19
N THR A 114 -3.15 10.72 9.40
CA THR A 114 -4.43 10.00 9.48
C THR A 114 -4.27 8.48 9.58
N ASP A 115 -3.04 7.99 9.78
CA ASP A 115 -2.69 6.57 9.71
C ASP A 115 -3.38 5.84 8.55
N THR A 116 -3.23 6.38 7.33
CA THR A 116 -3.94 5.90 6.15
C THR A 116 -2.99 5.40 5.07
N TYR A 117 -3.22 4.19 4.56
CA TYR A 117 -2.62 3.70 3.32
C TYR A 117 -3.60 3.87 2.16
N ALA A 118 -3.13 4.44 1.05
CA ALA A 118 -3.89 4.48 -0.21
C ALA A 118 -3.17 3.69 -1.30
N LEU A 119 -3.88 2.78 -1.94
CA LEU A 119 -3.40 2.07 -3.12
C LEU A 119 -3.66 2.93 -4.38
N CYS A 120 -2.61 3.22 -5.12
CA CYS A 120 -2.63 4.16 -6.25
C CYS A 120 -2.62 3.45 -7.59
N ARG A 121 -1.66 2.54 -7.77
CA ARG A 121 -1.43 1.84 -9.04
C ARG A 121 -1.09 0.38 -8.77
N ASN A 122 -1.49 -0.48 -9.68
CA ASN A 122 -1.11 -1.89 -9.69
C ASN A 122 -0.21 -2.15 -10.89
N MET A 123 0.76 -3.04 -10.72
CA MET A 123 1.62 -3.49 -11.80
C MET A 123 1.75 -5.00 -11.71
N GLY A 124 1.31 -5.71 -12.75
CA GLY A 124 1.50 -7.14 -12.88
C GLY A 124 2.98 -7.47 -13.05
N ASN A 125 3.33 -8.76 -13.04
CA ASN A 125 4.72 -9.13 -13.25
C ASN A 125 5.16 -8.83 -14.69
N VAL A 126 6.46 -8.61 -14.92
CA VAL A 126 6.99 -8.77 -16.27
C VAL A 126 6.64 -10.17 -16.77
N GLN A 127 6.32 -10.31 -18.04
CA GLN A 127 5.87 -11.56 -18.65
C GLN A 127 7.05 -12.27 -19.32
N PRO A 128 6.93 -13.57 -19.65
CA PRO A 128 8.01 -14.32 -20.32
C PRO A 128 8.43 -13.73 -21.66
N ASN A 129 7.52 -12.98 -22.30
CA ASN A 129 7.77 -12.23 -23.53
C ASN A 129 8.48 -10.87 -23.30
N GLY A 130 8.81 -10.51 -22.06
CA GLY A 130 9.49 -9.27 -21.68
C GLY A 130 8.59 -8.05 -21.48
N TYR A 131 7.27 -8.16 -21.70
CA TYR A 131 6.34 -7.05 -21.55
C TYR A 131 5.74 -6.97 -20.13
N ALA A 132 5.26 -5.79 -19.74
CA ALA A 132 4.57 -5.60 -18.46
C ALA A 132 3.26 -6.40 -18.41
N GLY A 133 3.03 -7.11 -17.30
CA GLY A 133 1.79 -7.84 -17.06
C GLY A 133 0.61 -6.90 -16.79
N LEU A 134 -0.58 -7.37 -17.17
CA LEU A 134 -1.83 -6.66 -16.96
C LEU A 134 -2.42 -6.99 -15.59
N CYS A 135 -3.16 -6.04 -15.03
CA CYS A 135 -3.95 -6.22 -13.84
C CYS A 135 -5.39 -5.84 -14.15
N ASP A 136 -6.29 -6.80 -13.95
CA ASP A 136 -7.72 -6.59 -13.98
C ASP A 136 -8.18 -6.18 -12.58
N VAL A 137 -8.86 -5.04 -12.53
CA VAL A 137 -9.64 -4.66 -11.36
C VAL A 137 -10.91 -5.50 -11.40
N TYR A 138 -11.10 -6.38 -10.41
CA TYR A 138 -12.35 -7.09 -10.29
C TYR A 138 -13.34 -6.15 -9.58
N SER A 139 -14.25 -5.53 -10.34
CA SER A 139 -15.48 -5.00 -9.75
C SER A 139 -16.44 -6.18 -9.60
N PRO A 140 -16.90 -6.52 -8.38
CA PRO A 140 -17.96 -7.51 -8.20
C PRO A 140 -19.26 -7.10 -8.89
#